data_AF-A0A7C3FE36-F1
#
_entry.id   AF-A0A7C3FE36-F1
#
_cell.length_a   1.000
_cell.length_b   1.000
_cell.length_c   1.000
_cell.angle_alpha   90.00
_cell.angle_beta   90.00
_cell.angle_gamma   90.00
#
_symmetry.space_group_name_H-M   'P 1'
#
loop_
_entity.id
_entity.type
_entity.pdbx_description
1 polymer ?
#
loop_
_entity_poly.entity_id
_entity_poly.type
_entity_poly.pdbx_seq_one_letter_code
_entity_poly.pdbx_strand_id
1 'polypeptide(L)'
;MILRQDVSDPEGPVCLPDGSWVITEMGRGIISHISADGGMKRELAHTGRPNGLALDGDGNLWVAESQFPALLRVTMSGVVTLISRGDPALPFLWPNDLCFGPDGAIYMTDSGIPVDALAGVEPPSAIYDMPIDGRIFRIDPVQGTYHLIDWGLRFANGIAFGPGGEDLYVAETLTGNIYRYRIVAGQVEGERQLFSNVMITPPSEHGRIAGPDGMAFDIEGNLYVAVLTQGDITVLSPDGSVKERLEIDGTFPTNVAFARPGERRILVTEGSKDQLLLLETPAEGLPLYEPKVSFEAEVGGDR
;
A
#
# COMPACT_ATOMS: atom_id res chain seq x y z
N MET A 1 -19.72 5.73 -5.78
CA MET A 1 -20.76 5.71 -4.73
C MET A 1 -20.07 5.66 -3.38
N ILE A 2 -20.59 6.35 -2.36
CA ILE A 2 -20.07 6.21 -0.99
C ILE A 2 -20.51 4.84 -0.47
N LEU A 3 -19.54 3.99 -0.12
CA LEU A 3 -19.79 2.70 0.52
C LEU A 3 -20.00 2.88 2.03
N ARG A 4 -19.18 3.74 2.67
CA ARG A 4 -19.14 3.90 4.13
C ARG A 4 -18.44 5.20 4.55
N GLN A 5 -18.80 5.79 5.71
CA GLN A 5 -18.23 7.05 6.26
C GLN A 5 -17.91 6.99 7.76
N ASP A 6 -17.98 5.82 8.39
CA ASP A 6 -17.61 5.60 9.80
C ASP A 6 -16.25 4.88 9.90
N VAL A 7 -15.27 5.39 9.16
CA VAL A 7 -13.86 4.98 9.23
C VAL A 7 -13.01 6.16 9.74
N SER A 8 -11.70 6.00 9.91
CA SER A 8 -10.81 7.07 10.39
C SER A 8 -9.42 6.89 9.82
N ASP A 9 -8.96 7.89 9.05
CA ASP A 9 -7.77 7.83 8.21
C ASP A 9 -7.64 6.49 7.48
N PRO A 10 -8.62 6.13 6.62
CA PRO A 10 -8.67 4.81 6.00
C PRO A 10 -7.52 4.60 5.00
N GLU A 11 -7.02 3.39 4.95
CA GLU A 11 -5.89 2.98 4.10
C GLU A 11 -5.96 1.47 3.76
N GLY A 12 -5.01 1.00 2.95
CA GLY A 12 -4.71 -0.40 2.67
C GLY A 12 -5.93 -1.29 2.37
N PRO A 13 -6.82 -0.93 1.42
CA PRO A 13 -7.96 -1.76 1.09
C PRO A 13 -7.52 -3.09 0.47
N VAL A 14 -8.15 -4.17 0.90
CA VAL A 14 -7.98 -5.52 0.34
C VAL A 14 -9.35 -6.16 0.17
N CYS A 15 -9.62 -6.71 -1.01
CA CYS A 15 -10.83 -7.49 -1.26
C CYS A 15 -10.62 -8.95 -0.83
N LEU A 16 -11.54 -9.52 -0.04
CA LEU A 16 -11.52 -10.92 0.38
C LEU A 16 -12.21 -11.85 -0.63
N PRO A 17 -12.01 -13.17 -0.58
CA PRO A 17 -12.60 -14.10 -1.54
C PRO A 17 -14.13 -14.12 -1.57
N ASP A 18 -14.78 -13.68 -0.49
CA ASP A 18 -16.24 -13.57 -0.39
C ASP A 18 -16.78 -12.19 -0.85
N GLY A 19 -15.93 -11.33 -1.39
CA GLY A 19 -16.27 -9.98 -1.87
C GLY A 19 -16.36 -8.93 -0.75
N SER A 20 -16.15 -9.32 0.51
CA SER A 20 -15.99 -8.36 1.61
C SER A 20 -14.64 -7.64 1.50
N TRP A 21 -14.47 -6.60 2.31
CA TRP A 21 -13.29 -5.75 2.31
C TRP A 21 -12.61 -5.78 3.67
N VAL A 22 -11.29 -5.67 3.67
CA VAL A 22 -10.52 -5.29 4.85
C VAL A 22 -9.80 -3.99 4.54
N ILE A 23 -9.82 -3.06 5.48
CA ILE A 23 -9.09 -1.78 5.42
C ILE A 23 -8.35 -1.56 6.74
N THR A 24 -7.36 -0.69 6.71
CA THR A 24 -6.77 -0.11 7.93
C THR A 24 -7.50 1.19 8.28
N GLU A 25 -7.60 1.47 9.57
CA GLU A 25 -7.99 2.79 10.09
C GLU A 25 -6.82 3.33 10.91
N MET A 26 -5.94 4.09 10.26
CA MET A 26 -4.70 4.58 10.87
C MET A 26 -4.98 5.43 12.11
N GLY A 27 -6.00 6.28 12.07
CA GLY A 27 -6.35 7.20 13.16
C GLY A 27 -6.88 6.48 14.41
N ARG A 28 -7.28 5.21 14.27
CA ARG A 28 -7.76 4.36 15.37
C ARG A 28 -6.81 3.21 15.72
N GLY A 29 -5.80 2.97 14.89
CA GLY A 29 -4.83 1.88 15.09
C GLY A 29 -5.41 0.49 14.89
N ILE A 30 -6.46 0.35 14.07
CA ILE A 30 -7.19 -0.90 13.90
C ILE A 30 -7.23 -1.37 12.45
N ILE A 31 -7.49 -2.67 12.30
CA ILE A 31 -7.84 -3.30 11.03
C ILE A 31 -9.33 -3.64 11.07
N SER A 32 -10.07 -3.24 10.04
CA SER A 32 -11.52 -3.38 9.98
C SER A 32 -11.95 -4.23 8.80
N HIS A 33 -12.79 -5.23 9.08
CA HIS A 33 -13.51 -5.99 8.07
C HIS A 33 -14.86 -5.33 7.80
N ILE A 34 -15.23 -5.21 6.53
CA ILE A 34 -16.43 -4.53 6.04
C ILE A 34 -17.15 -5.45 5.04
N SER A 35 -18.45 -5.66 5.19
CA SER A 35 -19.21 -6.48 4.24
C SER A 35 -19.18 -5.90 2.82
N ALA A 36 -19.42 -6.73 1.81
CA ALA A 36 -19.39 -6.33 0.39
C ALA A 36 -20.31 -5.13 0.07
N ASP A 37 -21.44 -5.01 0.79
CA ASP A 37 -22.42 -3.93 0.68
C ASP A 37 -22.12 -2.72 1.58
N GLY A 38 -21.05 -2.77 2.38
CA GLY A 38 -20.69 -1.73 3.35
C GLY A 38 -21.51 -1.72 4.64
N GLY A 39 -22.56 -2.55 4.75
CA GLY A 39 -23.54 -2.47 5.84
C GLY A 39 -23.00 -2.90 7.21
N MET A 40 -22.14 -3.91 7.25
CA MET A 40 -21.52 -4.42 8.46
C MET A 40 -20.04 -4.03 8.53
N LYS A 41 -19.57 -3.66 9.72
CA LYS A 41 -18.15 -3.51 10.04
C LYS A 41 -17.82 -4.20 11.35
N ARG A 42 -16.67 -4.85 11.38
CA ARG A 42 -16.11 -5.53 12.55
C ARG A 42 -14.63 -5.20 12.65
N GLU A 43 -14.17 -4.84 13.84
CA GLU A 43 -12.74 -4.70 14.13
C GLU A 43 -12.11 -6.10 14.19
N LEU A 44 -11.06 -6.32 13.40
CA LEU A 44 -10.31 -7.57 13.36
C LEU A 44 -9.19 -7.58 14.40
N ALA A 45 -8.39 -6.52 14.44
CA ALA A 45 -7.22 -6.43 15.29
C ALA A 45 -6.90 -4.97 15.65
N HIS A 46 -6.23 -4.81 16.80
CA HIS A 46 -5.64 -3.56 17.25
C HIS A 46 -4.12 -3.68 17.16
N THR A 47 -3.48 -2.66 16.60
CA THR A 47 -2.02 -2.62 16.37
C THR A 47 -1.49 -1.28 16.88
N GLY A 48 -0.64 -0.58 16.11
CA GLY A 48 -0.25 0.80 16.39
C GLY A 48 -0.94 1.73 15.39
N ARG A 49 -0.37 1.85 14.20
CA ARG A 49 -0.86 2.61 13.06
C ARG A 49 -0.65 1.75 11.80
N PRO A 50 -1.59 0.82 11.53
CA PRO A 50 -1.51 -0.07 10.37
C PRO A 50 -1.73 0.77 9.11
N ASN A 51 -0.81 0.70 8.16
CA ASN A 51 -0.80 1.54 6.97
C ASN A 51 -1.29 0.71 5.77
N GLY A 52 -0.43 -0.07 5.11
CA GLY A 52 -0.80 -0.96 4.00
C GLY A 52 -1.14 -2.40 4.42
N LEU A 53 -1.86 -3.10 3.54
CA LEU A 53 -2.27 -4.50 3.72
C LEU A 53 -2.04 -5.35 2.47
N ALA A 54 -1.66 -6.61 2.67
CA ALA A 54 -1.70 -7.66 1.64
C ALA A 54 -2.36 -8.94 2.19
N LEU A 55 -2.98 -9.74 1.32
CA LEU A 55 -3.59 -11.04 1.67
C LEU A 55 -2.68 -12.19 1.22
N ASP A 56 -2.46 -13.17 2.10
CA ASP A 56 -1.83 -14.43 1.71
C ASP A 56 -2.85 -15.51 1.32
N GLY A 57 -2.38 -16.58 0.68
CA GLY A 57 -3.21 -17.70 0.20
C GLY A 57 -3.82 -18.56 1.30
N ASP A 58 -3.47 -18.31 2.56
CA ASP A 58 -4.08 -18.93 3.74
C ASP A 58 -5.09 -17.99 4.43
N GLY A 59 -5.36 -16.81 3.84
CA GLY A 59 -6.34 -15.84 4.30
C GLY A 59 -5.85 -14.96 5.46
N ASN A 60 -4.54 -14.84 5.67
CA ASN A 60 -3.97 -13.93 6.66
C ASN A 60 -3.57 -12.61 6.01
N LEU A 61 -3.67 -11.56 6.82
CA LEU A 61 -3.32 -10.20 6.44
C LEU A 61 -1.86 -9.93 6.82
N TRP A 62 -1.14 -9.28 5.93
CA TRP A 62 0.20 -8.79 6.15
C TRP A 62 0.14 -7.28 6.23
N VAL A 63 0.78 -6.69 7.24
CA VAL A 63 0.56 -5.30 7.62
C VAL A 63 1.89 -4.56 7.65
N ALA A 64 1.93 -3.43 6.95
CA ALA A 64 2.95 -2.42 7.14
C ALA A 64 2.54 -1.57 8.35
N GLU A 65 3.17 -1.78 9.49
CA GLU A 65 2.89 -1.06 10.73
C GLU A 65 3.87 0.10 10.89
N SER A 66 3.34 1.31 11.06
CA SER A 66 4.14 2.54 11.04
C SER A 66 4.42 3.14 12.42
N GLN A 67 3.51 3.08 13.40
CA GLN A 67 3.71 3.68 14.73
C GLN A 67 4.78 2.92 15.53
N PHE A 68 4.78 1.59 15.39
CA PHE A 68 5.82 0.73 15.94
C PHE A 68 6.48 -0.04 14.78
N PRO A 69 7.36 0.62 13.98
CA PRO A 69 7.81 0.15 12.67
C PRO A 69 8.05 -1.36 12.62
N ALA A 70 7.22 -2.05 11.85
CA ALA A 70 7.23 -3.50 11.74
C ALA A 70 6.53 -4.01 10.49
N LEU A 71 6.90 -5.23 10.11
CA LEU A 71 6.04 -6.13 9.34
C LEU A 71 5.28 -7.03 10.33
N LEU A 72 3.96 -7.02 10.25
CA LEU A 72 3.09 -7.88 11.06
C LEU A 72 2.32 -8.86 10.17
N ARG A 73 1.92 -9.98 10.77
CA ARG A 73 0.92 -10.91 10.21
C ARG A 73 -0.28 -10.97 11.15
N VAL A 74 -1.48 -10.87 10.59
CA VAL A 74 -2.75 -10.84 11.33
C VAL A 74 -3.70 -11.88 10.77
N THR A 75 -4.19 -12.79 11.62
CA THR A 75 -5.22 -13.76 11.21
C THR A 75 -6.61 -13.12 11.18
N MET A 76 -7.58 -13.71 10.46
CA MET A 76 -8.97 -13.23 10.45
C MET A 76 -9.70 -13.33 11.81
N SER A 77 -9.12 -14.07 12.76
CA SER A 77 -9.56 -14.12 14.15
C SER A 77 -8.92 -13.03 15.03
N GLY A 78 -8.04 -12.20 14.47
CA GLY A 78 -7.41 -11.08 15.16
C GLY A 78 -6.08 -11.38 15.85
N VAL A 79 -5.44 -12.53 15.58
CA VAL A 79 -4.14 -12.85 16.18
C VAL A 79 -3.04 -12.08 15.44
N VAL A 80 -2.35 -11.20 16.16
CA VAL A 80 -1.24 -10.38 15.62
C VAL A 80 0.09 -11.05 15.95
N THR A 81 0.92 -11.26 14.93
CA THR A 81 2.28 -11.80 15.03
C THR A 81 3.29 -10.80 14.48
N LEU A 82 4.32 -10.50 15.25
CA LEU A 82 5.46 -9.71 14.76
C LEU A 82 6.35 -10.60 13.89
N ILE A 83 6.65 -10.15 12.67
CA ILE A 83 7.53 -10.86 11.74
C ILE A 83 8.92 -10.23 11.72
N SER A 84 9.00 -8.91 11.56
CA SER A 84 10.29 -8.21 11.49
C SER A 84 10.15 -6.74 11.87
N ARG A 85 11.24 -6.13 12.34
CA ARG A 85 11.38 -4.68 12.57
C ARG A 85 12.52 -4.05 11.76
N GLY A 86 13.09 -4.83 10.85
CA GLY A 86 14.42 -4.54 10.33
C GLY A 86 15.52 -5.06 11.27
N ASP A 87 16.76 -4.93 10.84
CA ASP A 87 17.94 -5.15 11.69
C ASP A 87 18.38 -3.82 12.36
N PRO A 88 19.13 -3.85 13.47
CA PRO A 88 19.51 -2.62 14.16
C PRO A 88 20.34 -1.62 13.33
N ALA A 89 21.02 -2.07 12.26
CA ALA A 89 21.80 -1.21 11.38
C ALA A 89 20.93 -0.58 10.28
N LEU A 90 19.81 -1.22 9.91
CA LEU A 90 18.84 -0.73 8.95
C LEU A 90 17.41 -0.99 9.44
N PRO A 91 16.97 -0.34 10.54
CA PRO A 91 15.62 -0.53 11.05
C PRO A 91 14.59 0.04 10.08
N PHE A 92 13.38 -0.50 10.14
CA PHE A 92 12.23 0.16 9.52
C PHE A 92 11.96 1.49 10.25
N LEU A 93 11.56 2.51 9.48
CA LEU A 93 11.22 3.85 9.98
C LEU A 93 9.73 4.14 9.81
N TRP A 94 9.19 3.84 8.63
CA TRP A 94 7.77 4.01 8.32
C TRP A 94 7.35 3.05 7.21
N PRO A 95 7.17 1.75 7.50
CA PRO A 95 6.50 0.84 6.59
C PRO A 95 5.18 1.44 6.11
N ASN A 96 5.01 1.54 4.79
CA ASN A 96 3.88 2.25 4.21
C ASN A 96 2.94 1.28 3.48
N ASP A 97 3.39 0.65 2.41
CA ASP A 97 2.57 -0.28 1.64
C ASP A 97 3.34 -1.57 1.33
N LEU A 98 2.62 -2.63 0.96
CA LEU A 98 3.21 -3.91 0.59
C LEU A 98 2.39 -4.72 -0.40
N CYS A 99 3.08 -5.57 -1.16
CA CYS A 99 2.46 -6.63 -1.94
C CYS A 99 3.30 -7.90 -1.91
N PHE A 100 2.70 -9.05 -2.20
CA PHE A 100 3.46 -10.25 -2.53
C PHE A 100 3.94 -10.18 -3.99
N GLY A 101 5.12 -10.71 -4.25
CA GLY A 101 5.64 -10.90 -5.60
C GLY A 101 5.44 -12.31 -6.15
N PRO A 102 5.82 -12.55 -7.42
CA PRO A 102 5.70 -13.85 -8.09
C PRO A 102 6.52 -14.97 -7.44
N ASP A 103 7.53 -14.62 -6.65
CA ASP A 103 8.39 -15.52 -5.92
C ASP A 103 7.90 -15.83 -4.50
N GLY A 104 6.73 -15.30 -4.12
CA GLY A 104 6.13 -15.48 -2.81
C GLY A 104 6.76 -14.62 -1.70
N ALA A 105 7.73 -13.77 -2.01
CA ALA A 105 8.28 -12.81 -1.07
C ALA A 105 7.36 -11.58 -0.93
N ILE A 106 7.53 -10.85 0.17
CA ILE A 106 6.84 -9.55 0.39
C ILE A 106 7.74 -8.43 -0.12
N TYR A 107 7.18 -7.53 -0.89
CA TYR A 107 7.81 -6.30 -1.33
C TYR A 107 7.13 -5.16 -0.60
N MET A 108 7.90 -4.42 0.19
CA MET A 108 7.38 -3.43 1.12
C MET A 108 8.10 -2.11 0.93
N THR A 109 7.36 -1.02 0.96
CA THR A 109 7.92 0.33 1.00
C THR A 109 8.04 0.83 2.42
N ASP A 110 9.08 1.62 2.64
CA ASP A 110 9.29 2.39 3.85
C ASP A 110 9.46 3.85 3.45
N SER A 111 8.62 4.75 3.97
CA SER A 111 8.61 6.15 3.56
C SER A 111 9.88 6.91 3.94
N GLY A 112 10.78 6.32 4.73
CA GLY A 112 12.14 6.82 4.89
C GLY A 112 12.30 7.94 5.89
N ILE A 113 11.35 8.05 6.80
CA ILE A 113 11.28 9.08 7.83
C ILE A 113 10.58 8.48 9.06
N PRO A 114 11.02 8.73 10.30
CA PRO A 114 10.30 8.27 11.48
C PRO A 114 8.89 8.88 11.55
N VAL A 115 7.88 8.12 11.97
CA VAL A 115 6.50 8.62 12.10
C VAL A 115 6.40 9.90 12.93
N ASP A 116 7.04 9.90 14.10
CA ASP A 116 7.02 11.04 15.02
C ASP A 116 7.75 12.27 14.47
N ALA A 117 8.59 12.13 13.43
CA ALA A 117 9.26 13.27 12.82
C ALA A 117 8.32 14.14 11.97
N LEU A 118 7.20 13.58 11.47
CA LEU A 118 6.14 14.38 10.84
C LEU A 118 5.26 15.09 11.87
N ALA A 119 5.20 14.61 13.11
CA ALA A 119 4.45 15.24 14.18
C ALA A 119 5.12 16.58 14.56
N GLY A 120 4.53 17.69 14.10
CA GLY A 120 5.00 19.05 14.38
C GLY A 120 5.76 19.73 13.24
N VAL A 121 5.73 19.16 12.03
CA VAL A 121 6.22 19.85 10.82
C VAL A 121 5.31 21.05 10.51
N GLU A 122 5.81 22.25 10.76
CA GLU A 122 5.11 23.51 10.53
C GLU A 122 6.02 24.52 9.80
N PRO A 123 5.58 25.11 8.67
CA PRO A 123 4.31 24.84 7.98
C PRO A 123 4.29 23.41 7.39
N PRO A 124 3.12 22.84 7.03
CA PRO A 124 3.03 21.48 6.47
C PRO A 124 3.88 21.26 5.21
N SER A 125 4.21 22.32 4.47
CA SER A 125 5.10 22.28 3.31
C SER A 125 6.58 22.04 3.67
N ALA A 126 6.99 22.17 4.93
CA ALA A 126 8.38 21.93 5.33
C ALA A 126 8.82 20.47 5.12
N ILE A 127 7.87 19.54 4.92
CA ILE A 127 8.16 18.14 4.53
C ILE A 127 9.04 18.03 3.28
N TYR A 128 8.95 18.97 2.33
CA TYR A 128 9.74 18.95 1.10
C TYR A 128 11.23 19.24 1.32
N ASP A 129 11.60 19.80 2.47
CA ASP A 129 12.99 20.08 2.85
C ASP A 129 13.56 19.03 3.84
N MET A 130 12.74 18.08 4.28
CA MET A 130 13.16 17.08 5.26
C MET A 130 14.11 16.03 4.65
N PRO A 131 15.07 15.52 5.45
CA PRO A 131 15.94 14.44 5.05
C PRO A 131 15.16 13.12 5.02
N ILE A 132 14.60 12.80 3.86
CA ILE A 132 13.79 11.60 3.63
C ILE A 132 14.61 10.61 2.81
N ASP A 133 14.69 9.37 3.30
CA ASP A 133 15.40 8.25 2.66
C ASP A 133 14.46 7.07 2.46
N GLY A 134 13.51 7.22 1.53
CA GLY A 134 12.50 6.21 1.21
C GLY A 134 13.14 4.97 0.62
N ARG A 135 12.69 3.81 1.07
CA ARG A 135 13.33 2.51 0.82
C ARG A 135 12.32 1.49 0.29
N ILE A 136 12.83 0.53 -0.47
CA ILE A 136 12.08 -0.63 -0.94
C ILE A 136 12.79 -1.88 -0.41
N PHE A 137 12.04 -2.75 0.24
CA PHE A 137 12.53 -4.02 0.75
C PHE A 137 11.86 -5.18 0.04
N ARG A 138 12.60 -6.27 -0.16
CA ARG A 138 12.02 -7.58 -0.39
C ARG A 138 12.31 -8.47 0.83
N ILE A 139 11.29 -9.14 1.34
CA ILE A 139 11.27 -9.77 2.67
C ILE A 139 10.79 -11.22 2.54
N ASP A 140 11.51 -12.13 3.18
CA ASP A 140 11.06 -13.50 3.38
C ASP A 140 9.94 -13.51 4.42
N PRO A 141 8.72 -13.96 4.08
CA PRO A 141 7.58 -13.89 4.99
C PRO A 141 7.71 -14.83 6.20
N VAL A 142 8.47 -15.93 6.08
CA VAL A 142 8.64 -16.91 7.17
C VAL A 142 9.76 -16.47 8.11
N GLN A 143 10.90 -16.07 7.55
CA GLN A 143 12.09 -15.74 8.32
C GLN A 143 12.13 -14.28 8.78
N GLY A 144 11.37 -13.39 8.13
CA GLY A 144 11.41 -11.94 8.38
C GLY A 144 12.72 -11.27 7.95
N THR A 145 13.64 -12.02 7.32
CA THR A 145 14.88 -11.50 6.75
C THR A 145 14.59 -10.76 5.47
N TYR A 146 15.32 -9.67 5.22
CA TYR A 146 15.06 -8.80 4.08
C TYR A 146 16.35 -8.42 3.36
N HIS A 147 16.16 -7.83 2.19
CA HIS A 147 17.19 -7.18 1.40
C HIS A 147 16.64 -5.87 0.85
N LEU A 148 17.51 -4.88 0.83
CA LEU A 148 17.24 -3.57 0.28
C LEU A 148 17.27 -3.66 -1.25
N ILE A 149 16.14 -3.34 -1.87
CA ILE A 149 15.97 -3.27 -3.33
C ILE A 149 16.46 -1.93 -3.83
N ASP A 150 16.05 -0.84 -3.17
CA ASP A 150 16.50 0.51 -3.47
C ASP A 150 16.26 1.45 -2.28
N TRP A 151 16.87 2.64 -2.32
CA TRP A 151 16.80 3.68 -1.29
C TRP A 151 16.90 5.09 -1.90
N GLY A 152 16.78 6.13 -1.08
CA GLY A 152 16.85 7.52 -1.53
C GLY A 152 15.59 8.01 -2.24
N LEU A 153 14.46 7.30 -2.13
CA LEU A 153 13.18 7.80 -2.63
C LEU A 153 12.67 8.95 -1.74
N ARG A 154 12.05 9.96 -2.34
CA ARG A 154 11.38 11.03 -1.60
C ARG A 154 9.97 10.60 -1.18
N PHE A 155 9.92 9.84 -0.09
CA PHE A 155 8.70 9.29 0.52
C PHE A 155 8.13 8.14 -0.33
N ALA A 156 8.78 6.97 -0.24
CA ALA A 156 8.29 5.75 -0.89
C ALA A 156 6.92 5.36 -0.33
N ASN A 157 6.01 4.98 -1.23
CA ASN A 157 4.61 4.80 -0.89
C ASN A 157 4.00 3.57 -1.59
N GLY A 158 2.90 3.67 -2.34
CA GLY A 158 2.24 2.52 -2.97
C GLY A 158 3.19 1.66 -3.80
N ILE A 159 2.92 0.35 -3.82
CA ILE A 159 3.78 -0.65 -4.47
C ILE A 159 2.96 -1.77 -5.10
N ALA A 160 3.23 -2.10 -6.37
CA ALA A 160 2.51 -3.16 -7.08
C ALA A 160 3.37 -3.83 -8.15
N PHE A 161 3.21 -5.14 -8.33
CA PHE A 161 3.69 -5.82 -9.53
C PHE A 161 2.74 -5.57 -10.71
N GLY A 162 3.32 -5.25 -11.86
CA GLY A 162 2.58 -5.13 -13.11
C GLY A 162 2.28 -6.48 -13.77
N PRO A 163 1.52 -6.47 -14.88
CA PRO A 163 1.26 -7.67 -15.66
C PRO A 163 2.55 -8.38 -16.07
N GLY A 164 2.57 -9.71 -15.96
CA GLY A 164 3.74 -10.53 -16.26
C GLY A 164 4.68 -10.77 -15.07
N GLY A 165 4.55 -9.99 -13.98
CA GLY A 165 5.24 -10.26 -12.72
C GLY A 165 6.72 -9.91 -12.68
N GLU A 166 7.27 -9.34 -13.75
CA GLU A 166 8.70 -9.03 -13.82
C GLU A 166 9.00 -7.55 -13.58
N ASP A 167 7.98 -6.70 -13.51
CA ASP A 167 8.13 -5.27 -13.26
C ASP A 167 7.40 -4.89 -11.97
N LEU A 168 8.13 -4.26 -11.05
CA LEU A 168 7.63 -3.69 -9.80
C LEU A 168 7.51 -2.17 -9.95
N TYR A 169 6.35 -1.62 -9.56
CA TYR A 169 6.04 -0.20 -9.62
C TYR A 169 5.97 0.36 -8.22
N VAL A 170 6.58 1.53 -8.00
CA VAL A 170 6.62 2.20 -6.69
C VAL A 170 6.34 3.69 -6.84
N ALA A 171 5.48 4.21 -5.97
CA ALA A 171 5.19 5.63 -5.86
C ALA A 171 6.27 6.34 -5.04
N GLU A 172 6.68 7.51 -5.53
CA GLU A 172 7.46 8.49 -4.79
C GLU A 172 6.58 9.74 -4.59
N THR A 173 5.96 9.84 -3.41
CA THR A 173 4.89 10.81 -3.16
C THR A 173 5.37 12.24 -3.41
N LEU A 174 6.51 12.65 -2.83
CA LEU A 174 6.90 14.07 -2.83
C LEU A 174 7.42 14.61 -4.16
N THR A 175 7.57 13.76 -5.19
CA THR A 175 7.94 14.19 -6.55
C THR A 175 6.83 13.99 -7.57
N GLY A 176 5.79 13.23 -7.22
CA GLY A 176 4.73 12.87 -8.17
C GLY A 176 5.08 11.66 -9.06
N ASN A 177 6.26 11.07 -8.88
CA ASN A 177 6.78 10.05 -9.77
C ASN A 177 6.25 8.65 -9.42
N ILE A 178 6.02 7.86 -10.47
CA ILE A 178 5.94 6.41 -10.40
C ILE A 178 7.21 5.86 -11.02
N TYR A 179 7.94 5.04 -10.28
CA TYR A 179 9.13 4.34 -10.77
C TYR A 179 8.81 2.90 -11.10
N ARG A 180 9.53 2.34 -12.08
CA ARG A 180 9.51 0.93 -12.47
C ARG A 180 10.88 0.31 -12.22
N TYR A 181 10.86 -0.90 -11.67
CA TYR A 181 12.02 -1.75 -11.42
C TYR A 181 11.81 -3.09 -12.10
N ARG A 182 12.78 -3.50 -12.93
CA ARG A 182 12.81 -4.84 -13.47
C ARG A 182 13.28 -5.80 -12.38
N ILE A 183 12.46 -6.77 -12.00
CA ILE A 183 12.75 -7.77 -10.98
C ILE A 183 12.92 -9.15 -11.63
N VAL A 184 14.14 -9.68 -11.56
CA VAL A 184 14.48 -11.02 -12.07
C VAL A 184 15.03 -11.85 -10.93
N ALA A 185 14.39 -12.99 -10.64
CA ALA A 185 14.75 -13.88 -9.53
C ALA A 185 14.87 -13.14 -8.17
N GLY A 186 13.96 -12.19 -7.92
CA GLY A 186 13.92 -11.40 -6.67
C GLY A 186 15.00 -10.33 -6.57
N GLN A 187 15.71 -9.99 -7.65
CA GLN A 187 16.71 -8.93 -7.68
C GLN A 187 16.40 -7.89 -8.75
N VAL A 188 16.83 -6.65 -8.52
CA VAL A 188 16.73 -5.58 -9.52
C VAL A 188 17.72 -5.85 -10.66
N GLU A 189 17.21 -5.81 -11.88
CA GLU A 189 18.02 -5.84 -13.10
C GLU A 189 18.05 -4.44 -13.74
N GLY A 190 19.24 -3.85 -13.80
CA GLY A 190 19.42 -2.50 -14.37
C GLY A 190 19.12 -1.38 -13.37
N GLU A 191 18.76 -0.21 -13.90
CA GLU A 191 18.55 1.02 -13.13
C GLU A 191 17.06 1.28 -12.87
N ARG A 192 16.77 2.07 -11.83
CA ARG A 192 15.44 2.65 -11.58
C ARG A 192 14.97 3.44 -12.81
N GLN A 193 13.76 3.16 -13.30
CA GLN A 193 13.20 3.84 -14.47
C GLN A 193 12.01 4.71 -14.07
N LEU A 194 12.00 5.97 -14.48
CA LEU A 194 10.80 6.80 -14.39
C LEU A 194 9.74 6.23 -15.35
N PHE A 195 8.62 5.76 -14.81
CA PHE A 195 7.51 5.26 -15.60
C PHE A 195 6.53 6.40 -15.96
N SER A 196 6.18 7.23 -14.98
CA SER A 196 5.28 8.36 -15.18
C SER A 196 5.42 9.40 -14.06
N ASN A 197 4.81 10.57 -14.26
CA ASN A 197 4.52 11.53 -13.21
C ASN A 197 3.02 11.84 -13.23
N VAL A 198 2.34 11.60 -12.10
CA VAL A 198 0.87 11.67 -12.03
C VAL A 198 0.35 13.06 -11.67
N MET A 199 1.22 14.01 -11.37
CA MET A 199 0.84 15.33 -10.88
C MET A 199 0.54 16.32 -12.00
N ILE A 200 -0.54 17.09 -11.85
CA ILE A 200 -0.86 18.23 -12.72
C ILE A 200 -0.01 19.45 -12.34
N THR A 201 0.12 19.69 -11.04
CA THR A 201 0.91 20.76 -10.44
C THR A 201 2.01 20.13 -9.58
N PRO A 202 3.25 20.64 -9.57
CA PRO A 202 4.31 20.08 -8.74
C PRO A 202 3.86 19.93 -7.28
N PRO A 203 4.13 18.77 -6.62
CA PRO A 203 3.72 18.53 -5.23
C PRO A 203 4.02 19.68 -4.27
N SER A 204 5.22 20.26 -4.36
CA SER A 204 5.69 21.35 -3.50
C SER A 204 4.82 22.61 -3.53
N GLU A 205 4.04 22.81 -4.59
CA GLU A 205 3.16 23.99 -4.73
C GLU A 205 1.80 23.82 -4.04
N HIS A 206 1.46 22.63 -3.55
CA HIS A 206 0.20 22.39 -2.84
C HIS A 206 0.21 22.83 -1.36
N GLY A 207 1.37 23.24 -0.83
CA GLY A 207 1.51 23.73 0.55
C GLY A 207 1.42 22.65 1.64
N ARG A 208 1.28 21.38 1.27
CA ARG A 208 1.26 20.19 2.13
C ARG A 208 1.70 18.96 1.32
N ILE A 209 1.72 17.78 1.94
CA ILE A 209 1.95 16.52 1.22
C ILE A 209 0.94 16.35 0.08
N ALA A 210 1.44 16.07 -1.11
CA ALA A 210 0.68 15.82 -2.32
C ALA A 210 1.48 14.85 -3.19
N GLY A 211 0.81 13.97 -3.92
CA GLY A 211 1.52 12.96 -4.71
C GLY A 211 0.79 11.63 -4.83
N PRO A 212 1.38 10.67 -5.56
CA PRO A 212 0.90 9.31 -5.61
C PRO A 212 1.01 8.63 -4.24
N ASP A 213 0.02 7.82 -3.94
CA ASP A 213 -0.10 7.01 -2.75
C ASP A 213 -0.28 5.53 -3.16
N GLY A 214 -1.32 4.83 -2.69
CA GLY A 214 -1.62 3.46 -3.10
C GLY A 214 -2.01 3.29 -4.57
N MET A 215 -1.77 2.10 -5.12
CA MET A 215 -1.97 1.80 -6.54
C MET A 215 -2.34 0.34 -6.83
N ALA A 216 -3.05 0.09 -7.93
CA ALA A 216 -3.37 -1.26 -8.40
C ALA A 216 -3.50 -1.34 -9.92
N PHE A 217 -3.14 -2.49 -10.50
CA PHE A 217 -3.29 -2.76 -11.93
C PHE A 217 -4.63 -3.41 -12.26
N ASP A 218 -5.16 -3.11 -13.45
CA ASP A 218 -6.18 -3.93 -14.09
C ASP A 218 -5.56 -5.02 -15.00
N ILE A 219 -6.39 -5.94 -15.50
CA ILE A 219 -5.98 -7.02 -16.41
C ILE A 219 -5.50 -6.55 -17.79
N GLU A 220 -5.75 -5.28 -18.17
CA GLU A 220 -5.28 -4.69 -19.42
C GLU A 220 -3.91 -4.01 -19.24
N GLY A 221 -3.40 -3.94 -18.01
CA GLY A 221 -2.15 -3.29 -17.66
C GLY A 221 -2.25 -1.78 -17.44
N ASN A 222 -3.46 -1.25 -17.26
CA ASN A 222 -3.61 0.12 -16.78
C ASN A 222 -3.36 0.18 -15.26
N LEU A 223 -2.61 1.19 -14.81
CA LEU A 223 -2.29 1.39 -13.40
C LEU A 223 -3.19 2.50 -12.82
N TYR A 224 -3.97 2.16 -11.80
CA TYR A 224 -4.81 3.09 -11.05
C TYR A 224 -4.02 3.57 -9.84
N VAL A 225 -3.88 4.89 -9.68
CA VAL A 225 -3.07 5.51 -8.63
C VAL A 225 -3.91 6.52 -7.86
N ALA A 226 -4.01 6.36 -6.54
CA ALA A 226 -4.57 7.39 -5.67
C ALA A 226 -3.62 8.59 -5.60
N VAL A 227 -4.12 9.80 -5.86
CA VAL A 227 -3.30 11.03 -5.83
C VAL A 227 -3.77 12.00 -4.76
N LEU A 228 -3.02 12.02 -3.67
CA LEU A 228 -3.25 12.85 -2.48
C LEU A 228 -3.28 14.32 -2.83
N THR A 229 -4.18 15.06 -2.20
CA THR A 229 -4.38 16.51 -2.33
C THR A 229 -4.86 16.98 -3.71
N GLN A 230 -4.41 16.36 -4.81
CA GLN A 230 -4.98 16.56 -6.14
C GLN A 230 -6.42 16.03 -6.19
N GLY A 231 -6.70 14.92 -5.50
CA GLY A 231 -8.05 14.45 -5.26
C GLY A 231 -8.64 13.64 -6.41
N ASP A 232 -7.81 12.87 -7.12
CA ASP A 232 -8.26 11.97 -8.17
C ASP A 232 -7.62 10.58 -8.06
N ILE A 233 -8.22 9.62 -8.76
CA ILE A 233 -7.53 8.39 -9.15
C ILE A 233 -6.99 8.58 -10.57
N THR A 234 -5.66 8.68 -10.70
CA THR A 234 -5.01 8.79 -12.01
C THR A 234 -4.85 7.39 -12.60
N VAL A 235 -5.35 7.19 -13.82
CA VAL A 235 -5.20 5.94 -14.55
C VAL A 235 -4.12 6.12 -15.61
N LEU A 236 -3.06 5.33 -15.51
CA LEU A 236 -1.96 5.30 -16.48
C LEU A 236 -2.15 4.13 -17.44
N SER A 237 -1.92 4.36 -18.73
CA SER A 237 -1.81 3.32 -19.74
C SER A 237 -0.56 2.45 -19.53
N PRO A 238 -0.46 1.26 -20.15
CA PRO A 238 0.74 0.41 -20.05
C PRO A 238 2.06 1.07 -20.49
N ASP A 239 1.98 2.14 -21.29
CA ASP A 239 3.13 2.93 -21.73
C ASP A 239 3.52 4.08 -20.78
N GLY A 240 2.79 4.25 -19.68
CA GLY A 240 3.01 5.30 -18.68
C GLY A 240 2.29 6.63 -18.96
N SER A 241 1.57 6.74 -20.08
CA SER A 241 0.77 7.94 -20.37
C SER A 241 -0.48 8.02 -19.50
N VAL A 242 -0.88 9.22 -19.10
CA VAL A 242 -2.15 9.43 -18.38
C VAL A 242 -3.32 9.18 -19.33
N LYS A 243 -4.11 8.13 -19.04
CA LYS A 243 -5.29 7.71 -19.79
C LYS A 243 -6.51 8.52 -19.39
N GLU A 244 -6.75 8.62 -18.08
CA GLU A 244 -7.87 9.34 -17.49
C GLU A 244 -7.57 9.72 -16.03
N ARG A 245 -8.39 10.62 -15.47
CA ARG A 245 -8.38 10.97 -14.05
C ARG A 245 -9.80 10.85 -13.55
N LEU A 246 -10.03 9.93 -12.62
CA LEU A 246 -11.35 9.69 -12.06
C LEU A 246 -11.59 10.67 -10.92
N GLU A 247 -12.62 11.49 -11.07
CA GLU A 247 -13.07 12.37 -10.00
C GLU A 247 -13.68 11.55 -8.86
N ILE A 248 -13.39 11.97 -7.63
CA ILE A 248 -13.97 11.38 -6.44
C ILE A 248 -14.60 12.46 -5.56
N ASP A 249 -15.50 12.04 -4.67
CA ASP A 249 -15.97 12.94 -3.63
C ASP A 249 -14.93 13.00 -2.50
N GLY A 250 -14.02 13.98 -2.53
CA GLY A 250 -12.91 14.05 -1.58
C GLY A 250 -11.69 14.70 -2.21
N THR A 251 -10.66 14.94 -1.40
CA THR A 251 -9.41 15.55 -1.87
C THR A 251 -8.17 14.78 -1.44
N PHE A 252 -8.35 13.70 -0.69
CA PHE A 252 -7.25 12.95 -0.11
C PHE A 252 -7.48 11.44 -0.26
N PRO A 253 -7.60 10.92 -1.51
CA PRO A 253 -7.59 9.49 -1.72
C PRO A 253 -6.23 8.93 -1.31
N THR A 254 -6.24 7.88 -0.52
CA THR A 254 -5.03 7.27 0.04
C THR A 254 -4.66 5.99 -0.70
N ASN A 255 -5.63 5.15 -1.06
CA ASN A 255 -5.31 3.86 -1.68
C ASN A 255 -6.47 3.32 -2.52
N VAL A 256 -6.19 2.30 -3.33
CA VAL A 256 -7.13 1.68 -4.27
C VAL A 256 -6.93 0.17 -4.33
N ALA A 257 -8.03 -0.58 -4.32
CA ALA A 257 -8.01 -2.02 -4.58
C ALA A 257 -9.16 -2.44 -5.46
N PHE A 258 -8.90 -3.37 -6.38
CA PHE A 258 -9.94 -3.96 -7.20
C PHE A 258 -10.80 -4.94 -6.40
N ALA A 259 -12.08 -4.97 -6.73
CA ALA A 259 -12.99 -6.02 -6.34
C ALA A 259 -12.59 -7.35 -7.02
N ARG A 260 -13.21 -8.45 -6.60
CA ARG A 260 -12.92 -9.76 -7.16
C ARG A 260 -13.22 -9.83 -8.67
N PRO A 261 -12.60 -10.78 -9.40
CA PRO A 261 -12.88 -10.99 -10.82
C PRO A 261 -14.38 -11.09 -11.11
N GLY A 262 -14.81 -10.44 -12.18
CA GLY A 262 -16.21 -10.30 -12.59
C GLY A 262 -16.94 -9.07 -12.05
N GLU A 263 -16.42 -8.38 -11.02
CA GLU A 263 -17.16 -7.27 -10.39
C GLU A 263 -16.87 -5.89 -11.00
N ARG A 264 -15.76 -5.70 -11.71
CA ARG A 264 -15.38 -4.43 -12.41
C ARG A 264 -15.56 -3.17 -11.57
N ARG A 265 -15.06 -3.22 -10.33
CA ARG A 265 -15.12 -2.12 -9.38
C ARG A 265 -13.80 -1.98 -8.65
N ILE A 266 -13.53 -0.77 -8.17
CA ILE A 266 -12.46 -0.48 -7.22
C ILE A 266 -13.05 0.10 -5.94
N LEU A 267 -12.48 -0.27 -4.81
CA LEU A 267 -12.63 0.42 -3.54
C LEU A 267 -11.50 1.46 -3.42
N VAL A 268 -11.85 2.69 -3.07
CA VAL A 268 -10.93 3.78 -2.77
C VAL A 268 -11.09 4.18 -1.31
N THR A 269 -10.00 4.26 -0.58
CA THR A 269 -9.94 4.86 0.76
C THR A 269 -9.68 6.36 0.62
N GLU A 270 -10.42 7.20 1.35
CA GLU A 270 -10.38 8.66 1.22
C GLU A 270 -10.36 9.32 2.61
N GLY A 271 -9.29 10.06 2.90
CA GLY A 271 -9.02 10.60 4.24
C GLY A 271 -9.57 12.01 4.50
N SER A 272 -9.93 12.81 3.48
CA SER A 272 -10.43 14.17 3.76
C SER A 272 -11.83 14.18 4.35
N LYS A 273 -12.60 13.11 4.14
CA LYS A 273 -13.94 12.91 4.69
C LYS A 273 -14.08 11.59 5.45
N ASP A 274 -12.98 10.87 5.68
CA ASP A 274 -12.96 9.57 6.33
C ASP A 274 -13.99 8.59 5.75
N GLN A 275 -13.84 8.27 4.45
CA GLN A 275 -14.82 7.46 3.74
C GLN A 275 -14.23 6.43 2.79
N LEU A 276 -15.07 5.47 2.44
CA LEU A 276 -14.79 4.46 1.43
C LEU A 276 -15.68 4.70 0.22
N LEU A 277 -15.07 4.77 -0.96
CA LEU A 277 -15.76 5.01 -2.21
C LEU A 277 -15.66 3.76 -3.09
N LEU A 278 -16.79 3.34 -3.65
CA LEU A 278 -16.84 2.27 -4.65
C LEU A 278 -17.06 2.89 -6.02
N LEU A 279 -16.14 2.65 -6.95
CA LEU A 279 -16.17 3.18 -8.32
C LEU A 279 -16.22 2.02 -9.32
N GLU A 280 -16.97 2.19 -10.40
CA GLU A 280 -17.01 1.24 -11.51
C GLU A 280 -15.76 1.42 -12.39
N THR A 281 -15.25 0.33 -12.95
CA THR A 281 -14.09 0.32 -13.85
C THR A 281 -14.43 -0.39 -15.18
N PRO A 282 -13.75 -0.05 -16.28
CA PRO A 282 -13.98 -0.73 -17.56
C PRO A 282 -13.46 -2.18 -17.54
N ALA A 283 -12.42 -2.45 -16.77
CA ALA A 283 -11.73 -3.73 -16.65
C ALA A 283 -11.70 -4.24 -15.20
N GLU A 284 -11.43 -5.53 -15.05
CA GLU A 284 -11.25 -6.20 -13.76
C GLU A 284 -9.82 -6.02 -13.26
N GLY A 285 -9.60 -6.19 -11.96
CA GLY A 285 -8.28 -6.10 -11.35
C GLY A 285 -7.34 -7.20 -11.80
N LEU A 286 -6.05 -6.87 -11.92
CA LEU A 286 -5.00 -7.86 -12.07
C LEU A 286 -5.00 -8.79 -10.84
N PRO A 287 -5.04 -10.12 -11.01
CA PRO A 287 -4.96 -11.03 -9.88
C PRO A 287 -3.67 -10.82 -9.08
N LEU A 288 -3.82 -10.62 -7.78
CA LEU A 288 -2.69 -10.45 -6.86
C LEU A 288 -2.01 -11.79 -6.58
N TYR A 289 -0.73 -11.72 -6.19
CA TYR A 289 -0.04 -12.88 -5.65
C TYR A 289 -0.53 -13.14 -4.22
N GLU A 290 -1.10 -14.32 -3.97
CA GLU A 290 -1.58 -14.77 -2.66
C GLU A 290 -0.88 -16.10 -2.31
N PRO A 291 0.44 -16.09 -2.01
CA PRO A 291 1.18 -17.32 -1.71
C PRO A 291 0.73 -17.92 -0.38
N LYS A 292 0.81 -19.25 -0.23
CA LYS A 292 0.66 -19.87 1.09
C LYS A 292 1.90 -19.64 1.93
N VAL A 293 1.73 -19.22 3.18
CA VAL A 293 2.85 -18.96 4.11
C VAL A 293 2.73 -19.89 5.31
N SER A 294 3.51 -20.96 5.28
CA SER A 294 3.56 -21.96 6.34
C SER A 294 4.72 -21.67 7.29
N PHE A 295 4.42 -21.59 8.58
CA PHE A 295 5.42 -21.63 9.64
C PHE A 295 5.55 -23.09 10.07
N GLU A 296 6.77 -23.63 10.08
CA GLU A 296 6.98 -24.95 10.71
C GLU A 296 6.51 -24.86 12.16
N ALA A 297 5.63 -25.76 12.59
CA ALA A 297 5.24 -25.83 13.99
C ALA A 297 6.52 -26.05 14.81
N GLU A 298 6.78 -25.17 15.79
CA GLU A 298 7.81 -25.45 16.78
C GLU A 298 7.51 -26.84 17.35
N VAL A 299 8.39 -27.79 17.07
CA VAL A 299 8.33 -29.10 17.70
C VAL A 299 8.55 -28.83 19.16
N GLY A 300 7.46 -28.86 19.93
CA GLY A 300 7.45 -28.66 21.37
C GLY A 300 8.49 -29.57 22.01
N GLY A 301 9.64 -28.97 22.32
CA GLY A 301 10.68 -29.61 23.09
C GLY A 301 10.24 -29.60 24.54
N ASP A 302 9.56 -30.65 24.97
CA ASP A 302 9.51 -30.99 26.39
C ASP A 302 10.95 -31.11 26.90
N ARG A 303 11.33 -30.19 27.79
CA ARG A 303 12.45 -30.34 28.72
C ARG A 303 12.02 -29.88 30.11
#